data_AF-A0A1Y0MJZ8-F1
#
_entry.id   AF-A0A1Y0MJZ8-F1
#
_cell.length_a   1.000
_cell.length_b   1.000
_cell.length_c   1.000
_cell.angle_alpha   90.00
_cell.angle_beta   90.00
_cell.angle_gamma   90.00
#
_symmetry.space_group_name_H-M   'P 1'
#
loop_
_entity.id
_entity.type
_entity.pdbx_description
1 polymer ?
#
loop_
_entity_poly.entity_id
_entity_poly.type
_entity_poly.pdbx_seq_one_letter_code
_entity_poly.pdbx_strand_id
1 'polypeptide(L)'
;MIKFFRKIRKNLLMENKTGKYFKYAIGEIILVVIGILIALAINNWNENRKEKESLNAIYDLVISDLESDKKAIAKILKYNESKSPLLNHVIKGNLNKEDYDTNSTYYNLINGSEGFTLKTKGYEQLRSFNESDFFSDALQITINDFYELYNQRLEGLNEVIFEDLKSNYNYWKENFNWYPDYLIEQKSEEFITYSINNMDYKNRVANYYYLNCILLTKDLEKIQIEATKILSLLKERNK
;
A
#
# COMPACT_ATOMS: atom_id res chain seq x y z
N MET A 1 -54.35 7.48 -12.35
CA MET A 1 -55.31 7.18 -11.28
C MET A 1 -56.25 6.08 -11.78
N ILE A 2 -56.23 4.89 -11.15
CA ILE A 2 -57.03 3.73 -11.55
C ILE A 2 -58.51 4.16 -11.70
N LYS A 3 -59.14 3.84 -12.85
CA LYS A 3 -60.50 4.28 -13.22
C LYS A 3 -61.57 3.99 -12.16
N PHE A 4 -61.32 2.99 -11.31
CA PHE A 4 -62.15 2.58 -10.18
C PHE A 4 -62.32 3.68 -9.13
N PHE A 5 -61.22 4.28 -8.63
CA PHE A 5 -61.26 5.34 -7.61
C PHE A 5 -61.91 6.63 -8.15
N ARG A 6 -61.74 6.89 -9.45
CA ARG A 6 -62.38 8.03 -10.13
C ARG A 6 -63.91 7.92 -10.14
N LYS A 7 -64.46 6.72 -10.31
CA LYS A 7 -65.91 6.47 -10.35
C LYS A 7 -66.54 6.61 -8.96
N ILE A 8 -65.85 6.16 -7.91
CA ILE A 8 -66.27 6.29 -6.51
C ILE A 8 -66.29 7.76 -6.06
N ARG A 9 -65.25 8.55 -6.42
CA ARG A 9 -65.21 9.99 -6.13
C ARG A 9 -66.38 10.76 -6.75
N LYS A 10 -66.72 10.47 -8.02
CA LYS A 10 -67.85 11.11 -8.71
C LYS A 10 -69.19 10.81 -8.04
N ASN A 11 -69.42 9.56 -7.63
CA ASN A 11 -70.66 9.17 -6.95
C ASN A 11 -70.80 9.80 -5.56
N LEU A 12 -69.71 9.92 -4.79
CA LEU A 12 -69.73 10.51 -3.44
C LEU A 12 -69.94 12.04 -3.43
N LEU A 13 -69.49 12.74 -4.48
CA LEU A 13 -69.73 14.17 -4.69
C LEU A 13 -71.19 14.47 -5.08
N MET A 14 -71.85 13.57 -5.82
CA MET A 14 -73.25 13.73 -6.23
C MET A 14 -74.25 13.54 -5.07
N GLU A 15 -73.85 12.91 -3.96
CA GLU A 15 -74.73 12.62 -2.82
C GLU A 15 -74.64 13.63 -1.64
N ASN A 16 -74.04 14.81 -1.81
CA ASN A 16 -73.81 15.79 -0.71
C ASN A 16 -73.00 15.25 0.49
N LYS A 17 -72.23 14.15 0.31
CA LYS A 17 -71.43 13.49 1.37
C LYS A 17 -69.97 13.98 1.38
N THR A 18 -69.75 15.30 1.46
CA THR A 18 -68.43 15.94 1.45
C THR A 18 -67.46 15.36 2.51
N GLY A 19 -67.94 15.08 3.72
CA GLY A 19 -67.13 14.45 4.77
C GLY A 19 -66.63 13.03 4.45
N LYS A 20 -67.40 12.22 3.70
CA LYS A 20 -66.94 10.91 3.23
C LYS A 20 -65.92 11.07 2.11
N TYR A 21 -66.14 12.02 1.20
CA TYR A 21 -65.22 12.32 0.10
C TYR A 21 -63.80 12.69 0.61
N PHE A 22 -63.68 13.54 1.62
CA PHE A 22 -62.39 13.89 2.22
C PHE A 22 -61.66 12.67 2.82
N LYS A 23 -62.37 11.79 3.55
CA LYS A 23 -61.78 10.56 4.11
C LYS A 23 -61.23 9.64 3.01
N TYR A 24 -61.97 9.47 1.90
CA TYR A 24 -61.50 8.66 0.77
C TYR A 24 -60.34 9.32 0.01
N ALA A 25 -60.34 10.64 -0.15
CA ALA A 25 -59.24 11.35 -0.79
C ALA A 25 -57.93 11.28 0.02
N ILE A 26 -58.02 11.41 1.35
CA ILE A 26 -56.89 11.23 2.26
C ILE A 26 -56.36 9.79 2.19
N GLY A 27 -57.24 8.79 2.18
CA GLY A 27 -56.84 7.38 2.02
C GLY A 27 -56.07 7.10 0.73
N GLU A 28 -56.49 7.71 -0.40
CA GLU A 28 -55.79 7.58 -1.69
C GLU A 28 -54.40 8.24 -1.67
N ILE A 29 -54.28 9.42 -1.04
CA ILE A 29 -52.98 10.09 -0.88
C ILE A 29 -52.05 9.23 -0.02
N ILE A 30 -52.52 8.71 1.11
CA ILE A 30 -51.73 7.84 1.99
C ILE A 30 -51.25 6.59 1.23
N LEU A 31 -52.11 5.96 0.43
CA LEU A 31 -51.77 4.77 -0.33
C LEU A 31 -50.71 5.07 -1.42
N VAL A 32 -50.82 6.21 -2.10
CA VAL A 32 -49.81 6.68 -3.07
C VAL A 32 -48.48 6.98 -2.37
N VAL A 33 -48.51 7.65 -1.22
CA VAL A 33 -47.31 7.97 -0.43
C VAL A 33 -46.60 6.70 0.02
N ILE A 34 -47.34 5.70 0.55
CA ILE A 34 -46.76 4.40 0.90
C ILE A 34 -46.12 3.73 -0.32
N GLY A 35 -46.77 3.77 -1.49
CA GLY A 35 -46.20 3.24 -2.73
C GLY A 35 -44.88 3.89 -3.12
N ILE A 36 -44.80 5.23 -3.04
CA ILE A 36 -43.57 5.99 -3.32
C ILE A 36 -42.48 5.66 -2.29
N LEU A 37 -42.82 5.60 -1.00
CA LEU A 37 -41.87 5.28 0.06
C LEU A 37 -41.29 3.87 -0.10
N ILE A 38 -42.11 2.88 -0.45
CA ILE A 38 -41.63 1.52 -0.74
C ILE A 38 -40.73 1.52 -1.97
N ALA A 39 -41.09 2.22 -3.04
CA ALA A 39 -40.27 2.31 -4.23
C ALA A 39 -38.89 2.94 -3.94
N LEU A 40 -38.86 4.04 -3.18
CA LEU A 40 -37.64 4.68 -2.72
C LEU A 40 -36.82 3.76 -1.81
N ALA A 41 -37.46 3.05 -0.88
CA ALA A 41 -36.78 2.13 0.01
C ALA A 41 -36.12 0.96 -0.74
N ILE A 42 -36.80 0.40 -1.75
CA ILE A 42 -36.23 -0.65 -2.61
C ILE A 42 -35.04 -0.11 -3.43
N ASN A 43 -35.16 1.10 -3.97
CA ASN A 43 -34.08 1.72 -4.74
C ASN A 43 -32.84 1.94 -3.86
N ASN A 44 -33.00 2.57 -2.70
CA ASN A 44 -31.92 2.83 -1.75
C ASN A 44 -31.29 1.52 -1.25
N TRP A 45 -32.08 0.48 -1.00
CA TRP A 45 -31.54 -0.83 -0.61
C TRP A 45 -30.67 -1.45 -1.71
N ASN A 46 -31.09 -1.34 -2.98
CA ASN A 46 -30.31 -1.86 -4.10
C ASN A 46 -29.04 -1.03 -4.36
N GLU A 47 -29.08 0.28 -4.16
CA GLU A 47 -27.90 1.16 -4.21
C GLU A 47 -26.90 0.81 -3.11
N ASN A 48 -27.35 0.75 -1.84
CA ASN A 48 -26.50 0.36 -0.71
C ASN A 48 -25.89 -1.04 -0.89
N ARG A 49 -26.62 -1.98 -1.49
CA ARG A 49 -26.10 -3.32 -1.81
C ARG A 49 -24.95 -3.25 -2.81
N LYS A 50 -25.09 -2.46 -3.89
CA LYS A 50 -24.05 -2.29 -4.91
C LYS A 50 -22.82 -1.59 -4.35
N GLU A 51 -23.00 -0.58 -3.51
CA GLU A 51 -21.90 0.10 -2.82
C GLU A 51 -21.12 -0.86 -1.93
N LYS A 52 -21.83 -1.70 -1.14
CA LYS A 52 -21.19 -2.72 -0.32
C LYS A 52 -20.45 -3.78 -1.14
N GLU A 53 -21.02 -4.22 -2.26
CA GLU A 53 -20.36 -5.15 -3.19
C GLU A 53 -19.08 -4.53 -3.76
N SER A 54 -19.12 -3.24 -4.14
CA SER A 54 -17.95 -2.49 -4.61
C SER A 54 -16.87 -2.36 -3.54
N LEU A 55 -17.24 -1.97 -2.31
CA LEU A 55 -16.30 -1.83 -1.20
C LEU A 55 -15.62 -3.16 -0.85
N ASN A 56 -16.37 -4.27 -0.88
CA ASN A 56 -15.80 -5.59 -0.65
C ASN A 56 -14.77 -5.96 -1.74
N ALA A 57 -15.06 -5.67 -3.00
CA ALA A 57 -14.11 -5.90 -4.09
C ALA A 57 -12.82 -5.06 -3.93
N ILE A 58 -12.95 -3.82 -3.44
CA ILE A 58 -11.79 -2.97 -3.09
C ILE A 58 -11.00 -3.59 -1.94
N TYR A 59 -11.65 -4.08 -0.89
CA TYR A 59 -11.00 -4.76 0.21
C TYR A 59 -10.25 -6.03 -0.22
N ASP A 60 -10.80 -6.80 -1.15
CA ASP A 60 -10.11 -7.96 -1.72
C ASP A 60 -8.83 -7.55 -2.45
N LEU A 61 -8.83 -6.39 -3.13
CA LEU A 61 -7.62 -5.83 -3.73
C LEU A 61 -6.60 -5.38 -2.67
N VAL A 62 -7.04 -4.71 -1.61
CA VAL A 62 -6.16 -4.32 -0.49
C VAL A 62 -5.54 -5.56 0.17
N ILE A 63 -6.31 -6.63 0.37
CA ILE A 63 -5.81 -7.91 0.88
C ILE A 63 -4.72 -8.47 -0.05
N SER A 64 -5.02 -8.53 -1.35
CA SER A 64 -4.07 -9.05 -2.35
C SER A 64 -2.76 -8.24 -2.37
N ASP A 65 -2.85 -6.91 -2.30
CA ASP A 65 -1.70 -6.02 -2.29
C ASP A 65 -0.84 -6.26 -1.04
N LEU A 66 -1.45 -6.22 0.16
CA LEU A 66 -0.74 -6.45 1.43
C LEU A 66 -0.13 -7.86 1.53
N GLU A 67 -0.82 -8.90 1.05
CA GLU A 67 -0.28 -10.26 1.05
C GLU A 67 0.91 -10.41 0.09
N SER A 68 0.90 -9.72 -1.06
CA SER A 68 2.03 -9.67 -1.97
C SER A 68 3.20 -8.90 -1.36
N ASP A 69 2.94 -7.74 -0.76
CA ASP A 69 3.94 -6.87 -0.15
C ASP A 69 4.65 -7.57 1.00
N LYS A 70 3.92 -8.29 1.86
CA LYS A 70 4.52 -9.12 2.91
C LYS A 70 5.49 -10.18 2.38
N LYS A 71 5.18 -10.79 1.23
CA LYS A 71 6.08 -11.77 0.59
C LYS A 71 7.33 -11.10 0.03
N ALA A 72 7.20 -9.91 -0.55
CA ALA A 72 8.34 -9.13 -1.04
C ALA A 72 9.24 -8.66 0.12
N ILE A 73 8.63 -8.11 1.18
CA ILE A 73 9.31 -7.72 2.42
C ILE A 73 10.12 -8.90 2.99
N ALA A 74 9.52 -10.08 3.11
CA ALA A 74 10.22 -11.25 3.64
C ALA A 74 11.46 -11.64 2.83
N LYS A 75 11.46 -11.42 1.51
CA LYS A 75 12.65 -11.65 0.66
C LYS A 75 13.75 -10.63 0.95
N ILE A 76 13.40 -9.35 1.04
CA ILE A 76 14.35 -8.26 1.34
C ILE A 76 14.97 -8.46 2.73
N LEU A 77 14.15 -8.79 3.74
CA LEU A 77 14.63 -9.05 5.10
C LEU A 77 15.62 -10.22 5.12
N LYS A 78 15.31 -11.32 4.42
CA LYS A 78 16.22 -12.47 4.31
C LYS A 78 17.52 -12.12 3.58
N TYR A 79 17.43 -11.33 2.50
CA TYR A 79 18.60 -10.84 1.79
C TYR A 79 19.49 -10.00 2.70
N ASN A 80 18.91 -9.03 3.41
CA ASN A 80 19.63 -8.17 4.36
C ASN A 80 20.26 -8.97 5.51
N GLU A 81 19.55 -9.97 6.04
CA GLU A 81 20.07 -10.87 7.07
C GLU A 81 21.31 -11.62 6.57
N SER A 82 21.28 -12.14 5.34
CA SER A 82 22.43 -12.84 4.74
C SER A 82 23.61 -11.91 4.42
N LYS A 83 23.34 -10.64 4.13
CA LYS A 83 24.34 -9.65 3.71
C LYS A 83 25.00 -8.94 4.90
N SER A 84 24.27 -8.78 5.99
CA SER A 84 24.72 -8.07 7.20
C SER A 84 26.05 -8.60 7.78
N PRO A 85 26.33 -9.92 7.83
CA PRO A 85 27.62 -10.43 8.29
C PRO A 85 28.80 -9.97 7.40
N LEU A 86 28.61 -9.94 6.08
CA LEU A 86 29.64 -9.53 5.12
C LEU A 86 29.95 -8.03 5.28
N LEU A 87 28.91 -7.20 5.39
CA LEU A 87 29.05 -5.76 5.65
C LEU A 87 29.78 -5.50 6.96
N ASN A 88 29.39 -6.19 8.04
CA ASN A 88 30.04 -6.07 9.34
C ASN A 88 31.50 -6.53 9.34
N HIS A 89 31.85 -7.55 8.54
CA HIS A 89 33.23 -8.00 8.37
C HIS A 89 34.13 -6.87 7.83
N VAL A 90 33.65 -6.13 6.83
CA VAL A 90 34.37 -4.97 6.28
C VAL A 90 34.41 -3.82 7.29
N ILE A 91 33.29 -3.49 7.93
CA ILE A 91 33.22 -2.40 8.92
C ILE A 91 34.20 -2.62 10.08
N LYS A 92 34.33 -3.86 10.54
CA LYS A 92 35.29 -4.25 11.60
C LYS A 92 36.75 -4.23 11.14
N GLY A 93 37.01 -4.08 9.85
CA GLY A 93 38.36 -4.07 9.29
C GLY A 93 38.98 -5.45 9.13
N ASN A 94 38.16 -6.49 9.01
CA ASN A 94 38.62 -7.87 8.87
C ASN A 94 38.79 -8.31 7.41
N LEU A 95 38.35 -7.48 6.45
CA LEU A 95 38.42 -7.78 5.03
C LEU A 95 39.87 -7.96 4.57
N ASN A 96 40.15 -9.05 3.88
CA ASN A 96 41.46 -9.39 3.34
C ASN A 96 41.32 -10.00 1.94
N LYS A 97 42.46 -10.35 1.31
CA LYS A 97 42.47 -10.87 -0.06
C LYS A 97 41.86 -12.27 -0.20
N GLU A 98 42.00 -13.14 0.81
CA GLU A 98 41.42 -14.49 0.81
C GLU A 98 39.89 -14.45 0.83
N ASP A 99 39.30 -13.45 1.48
CA ASP A 99 37.84 -13.24 1.47
C ASP A 99 37.29 -13.08 0.03
N TYR A 100 38.03 -12.41 -0.85
CA TYR A 100 37.65 -12.23 -2.25
C TYR A 100 37.79 -13.50 -3.09
N ASP A 101 38.68 -14.42 -2.70
CA ASP A 101 38.86 -15.71 -3.37
C ASP A 101 37.82 -16.74 -2.92
N THR A 102 37.33 -16.61 -1.68
CA THR A 102 36.33 -17.51 -1.08
C THR A 102 34.89 -17.04 -1.27
N ASN A 103 34.66 -15.74 -1.43
CA ASN A 103 33.32 -15.16 -1.60
C ASN A 103 33.32 -13.99 -2.58
N SER A 104 32.84 -14.24 -3.80
CA SER A 104 32.74 -13.22 -4.86
C SER A 104 31.78 -12.07 -4.53
N THR A 105 30.89 -12.23 -3.53
CA THR A 105 29.95 -11.17 -3.10
C THR A 105 30.66 -9.93 -2.58
N TYR A 106 31.93 -10.04 -2.15
CA TYR A 106 32.69 -8.87 -1.71
C TYR A 106 32.95 -7.87 -2.85
N TYR A 107 32.99 -8.30 -4.13
CA TYR A 107 33.17 -7.38 -5.26
C TYR A 107 31.97 -6.50 -5.53
N ASN A 108 30.77 -6.94 -5.18
CA ASN A 108 29.52 -6.21 -5.42
C ASN A 108 28.77 -5.96 -4.11
N LEU A 109 29.50 -5.88 -2.99
CA LEU A 109 28.95 -5.82 -1.64
C LEU A 109 28.01 -4.63 -1.44
N ILE A 110 28.33 -3.48 -2.03
CA ILE A 110 27.49 -2.28 -1.96
C ILE A 110 26.93 -1.88 -3.32
N ASN A 111 26.85 -2.84 -4.25
CA ASN A 111 26.17 -2.64 -5.51
C ASN A 111 24.67 -2.86 -5.33
N GLY A 112 23.90 -1.89 -5.78
CA GLY A 112 22.45 -1.96 -5.83
C GLY A 112 21.76 -1.96 -4.47
N SER A 113 20.49 -1.58 -4.50
CA SER A 113 19.53 -1.80 -3.44
C SER A 113 18.24 -2.26 -4.08
N GLU A 114 17.53 -3.19 -3.45
CA GLU A 114 16.19 -3.58 -3.92
C GLU A 114 15.17 -2.46 -3.67
N GLY A 115 15.47 -1.49 -2.77
CA GLY A 115 14.49 -0.53 -2.27
C GLY A 115 13.21 -1.24 -1.77
N PHE A 116 12.16 -0.48 -1.50
CA PHE A 116 10.83 -1.08 -1.39
C PHE A 116 9.73 -0.05 -1.67
N THR A 117 8.68 -0.48 -2.34
CA THR A 117 7.47 0.31 -2.60
C THR A 117 6.25 -0.56 -2.34
N LEU A 118 5.26 -0.02 -1.64
CA LEU A 118 3.98 -0.70 -1.43
C LEU A 118 3.18 -0.78 -2.72
N LYS A 119 2.38 -1.83 -2.86
CA LYS A 119 1.35 -1.90 -3.89
C LYS A 119 0.16 -1.05 -3.47
N THR A 120 -0.24 -0.12 -4.33
CA THR A 120 -1.24 0.90 -4.00
C THR A 120 -2.57 0.73 -4.70
N LYS A 121 -2.77 -0.30 -5.52
CA LYS A 121 -3.99 -0.42 -6.35
C LYS A 121 -5.26 -0.44 -5.50
N GLY A 122 -5.31 -1.29 -4.47
CA GLY A 122 -6.44 -1.37 -3.55
C GLY A 122 -6.61 -0.08 -2.74
N TYR A 123 -5.50 0.51 -2.30
CA TYR A 123 -5.51 1.78 -1.56
C TYR A 123 -6.05 2.94 -2.38
N GLU A 124 -5.60 3.10 -3.62
CA GLU A 124 -6.05 4.16 -4.53
C GLU A 124 -7.55 4.03 -4.82
N GLN A 125 -8.04 2.80 -5.06
CA GLN A 125 -9.47 2.57 -5.23
C GLN A 125 -10.26 2.86 -3.95
N LEU A 126 -9.74 2.50 -2.78
CA LEU A 126 -10.38 2.80 -1.50
C LEU A 126 -10.45 4.31 -1.28
N ARG A 127 -9.37 5.03 -1.56
CA ARG A 127 -9.31 6.49 -1.47
C ARG A 127 -10.33 7.14 -2.40
N SER A 128 -10.39 6.73 -3.67
CA SER A 128 -11.39 7.25 -4.62
C SER A 128 -12.82 6.91 -4.20
N PHE A 129 -13.06 5.73 -3.62
CA PHE A 129 -14.36 5.36 -3.06
C PHE A 129 -14.77 6.29 -1.91
N ASN A 130 -13.85 6.58 -0.99
CA ASN A 130 -14.08 7.46 0.15
C ASN A 130 -14.28 8.93 -0.23
N GLU A 131 -13.74 9.39 -1.37
CA GLU A 131 -14.01 10.75 -1.88
C GLU A 131 -15.45 10.89 -2.41
N SER A 132 -16.06 9.78 -2.85
CA SER A 132 -17.43 9.75 -3.35
C SER A 132 -18.50 9.59 -2.27
N ASP A 133 -18.12 9.10 -1.10
CA ASP A 133 -19.03 8.77 0.00
C ASP A 133 -18.58 9.46 1.29
N PHE A 134 -19.39 10.36 1.85
CA PHE A 134 -19.00 11.28 2.94
C PHE A 134 -18.62 10.59 4.26
N PHE A 135 -18.68 9.26 4.35
CA PHE A 135 -18.45 8.50 5.56
C PHE A 135 -17.37 7.42 5.39
N SER A 136 -16.19 7.67 5.97
CA SER A 136 -15.16 6.64 6.15
C SER A 136 -15.28 5.99 7.52
N ASP A 137 -15.34 4.65 7.56
CA ASP A 137 -15.29 3.93 8.83
C ASP A 137 -13.85 3.82 9.39
N ALA A 138 -13.74 3.36 10.64
CA ALA A 138 -12.47 3.27 11.34
C ALA A 138 -11.43 2.37 10.63
N LEU A 139 -11.87 1.32 9.93
CA LEU A 139 -10.95 0.43 9.19
C LEU A 139 -10.42 1.14 7.94
N GLN A 140 -11.27 1.86 7.22
CA GLN A 140 -10.84 2.64 6.07
C GLN A 140 -9.84 3.73 6.46
N ILE A 141 -10.09 4.42 7.58
CA ILE A 141 -9.14 5.40 8.14
C ILE A 141 -7.81 4.71 8.47
N THR A 142 -7.86 3.55 9.15
CA THR A 142 -6.64 2.79 9.49
C THR A 142 -5.85 2.39 8.24
N ILE A 143 -6.53 1.96 7.17
CA ILE A 143 -5.88 1.60 5.90
C ILE A 143 -5.24 2.85 5.27
N ASN A 144 -5.96 3.98 5.23
CA ASN A 144 -5.46 5.21 4.65
C ASN A 144 -4.23 5.72 5.41
N ASP A 145 -4.30 5.81 6.74
CA ASP A 145 -3.18 6.26 7.59
C ASP A 145 -1.94 5.38 7.39
N PHE A 146 -2.13 4.06 7.28
CA PHE A 146 -1.05 3.12 7.00
C PHE A 146 -0.36 3.44 5.67
N TYR A 147 -1.12 3.55 4.58
CA TYR A 147 -0.53 3.80 3.26
C TYR A 147 0.08 5.19 3.16
N GLU A 148 -0.55 6.23 3.71
CA GLU A 148 0.00 7.59 3.70
C GLU A 148 1.33 7.66 4.44
N LEU A 149 1.40 7.10 5.65
CA LEU A 149 2.61 7.09 6.45
C LEU A 149 3.75 6.34 5.76
N TYR A 150 3.48 5.11 5.31
CA TYR A 150 4.54 4.24 4.82
C TYR A 150 4.96 4.54 3.38
N ASN A 151 4.05 5.03 2.51
CA ASN A 151 4.45 5.49 1.18
C ASN A 151 5.42 6.66 1.28
N GLN A 152 5.07 7.69 2.06
CA GLN A 152 5.95 8.87 2.23
C GLN A 152 7.30 8.48 2.84
N ARG A 153 7.28 7.60 3.86
CA ARG A 153 8.49 7.15 4.53
C ARG A 153 9.41 6.34 3.61
N LEU A 154 8.84 5.42 2.82
CA LEU A 154 9.59 4.61 1.87
C LEU A 154 10.13 5.44 0.71
N GLU A 155 9.35 6.39 0.19
CA GLU A 155 9.78 7.30 -0.86
C GLU A 155 11.04 8.08 -0.45
N GLY A 156 11.01 8.72 0.72
CA GLY A 156 12.17 9.46 1.24
C GLY A 156 13.38 8.57 1.50
N LEU A 157 13.18 7.36 2.03
CA LEU A 157 14.30 6.43 2.26
C LEU A 157 14.89 5.91 0.95
N ASN A 158 14.05 5.59 -0.04
CA ASN A 158 14.48 5.14 -1.36
C ASN A 158 15.31 6.22 -2.07
N GLU A 159 14.90 7.49 -1.96
CA GLU A 159 15.65 8.63 -2.51
C GLU A 159 17.05 8.73 -1.87
N VAL A 160 17.13 8.65 -0.53
CA VAL A 160 18.40 8.70 0.19
C VAL A 160 19.32 7.53 -0.19
N ILE A 161 18.78 6.31 -0.29
CA ILE A 161 19.53 5.14 -0.72
C ILE A 161 20.05 5.32 -2.16
N PHE A 162 19.19 5.80 -3.05
CA PHE A 162 19.55 6.03 -4.44
C PHE A 162 20.66 7.06 -4.59
N GLU A 163 20.57 8.19 -3.89
CA GLU A 163 21.60 9.23 -3.94
C GLU A 163 22.93 8.76 -3.30
N ASP A 164 22.90 7.95 -2.24
CA ASP A 164 24.13 7.33 -1.69
C ASP A 164 24.82 6.42 -2.72
N LEU A 165 24.07 5.52 -3.36
CA LEU A 165 24.60 4.63 -4.38
C LEU A 165 25.18 5.41 -5.56
N LYS A 166 24.43 6.40 -6.06
CA LYS A 166 24.85 7.28 -7.15
C LYS A 166 26.11 8.05 -6.79
N SER A 167 26.22 8.55 -5.57
CA SER A 167 27.42 9.22 -5.05
C SER A 167 28.63 8.28 -5.04
N ASN A 168 28.44 7.01 -4.62
CA ASN A 168 29.50 5.99 -4.68
C ASN A 168 30.00 5.76 -6.11
N TYR A 169 29.09 5.52 -7.05
CA TYR A 169 29.47 5.29 -8.45
C TYR A 169 30.15 6.52 -9.09
N ASN A 170 29.64 7.72 -8.85
CA ASN A 170 30.23 8.95 -9.40
C ASN A 170 31.64 9.17 -8.85
N TYR A 171 31.82 9.03 -7.53
CA TYR A 171 33.13 9.15 -6.92
C TYR A 171 34.11 8.13 -7.51
N TRP A 172 33.70 6.86 -7.63
CA TRP A 172 34.60 5.84 -8.16
C TRP A 172 34.95 6.08 -9.63
N LYS A 173 33.97 6.46 -10.44
CA LYS A 173 34.14 6.82 -11.86
C LYS A 173 35.15 7.95 -12.06
N GLU A 174 35.11 8.96 -11.20
CA GLU A 174 35.93 10.17 -11.34
C GLU A 174 37.34 10.02 -10.74
N ASN A 175 37.54 9.10 -9.80
CA ASN A 175 38.76 9.05 -8.99
C ASN A 175 39.60 7.78 -9.18
N PHE A 176 39.08 6.73 -9.83
CA PHE A 176 39.79 5.45 -9.91
C PHE A 176 39.81 4.82 -11.30
N ASN A 177 41.00 4.40 -11.73
CA ASN A 177 41.23 3.77 -13.04
C ASN A 177 40.66 2.35 -13.12
N TRP A 178 40.48 1.65 -11.99
CA TRP A 178 39.88 0.33 -11.93
C TRP A 178 38.36 0.31 -12.13
N TYR A 179 37.71 1.47 -12.19
CA TYR A 179 36.25 1.57 -12.29
C TYR A 179 35.64 0.82 -13.50
N PRO A 180 36.23 0.83 -14.70
CA PRO A 180 35.72 0.05 -15.83
C PRO A 180 35.68 -1.46 -15.54
N ASP A 181 36.75 -2.01 -14.93
CA ASP A 181 36.82 -3.42 -14.55
C ASP A 181 35.75 -3.76 -13.50
N TYR A 182 35.56 -2.86 -12.52
CA TYR A 182 34.52 -2.99 -11.50
C TYR A 182 33.11 -3.05 -12.11
N LEU A 183 32.82 -2.22 -13.11
CA LEU A 183 31.51 -2.18 -13.77
C LEU A 183 31.17 -3.45 -14.56
N ILE A 184 32.17 -4.12 -15.13
CA ILE A 184 31.98 -5.37 -15.88
C ILE A 184 32.20 -6.61 -15.00
N GLU A 185 32.24 -6.43 -13.68
CA GLU A 185 32.48 -7.48 -12.68
C GLU A 185 33.79 -8.25 -12.89
N GLN A 186 34.79 -7.60 -13.50
CA GLN A 186 36.12 -8.14 -13.66
C GLN A 186 36.94 -7.88 -12.39
N LYS A 187 37.65 -8.92 -11.92
CA LYS A 187 38.54 -8.82 -10.76
C LYS A 187 39.63 -7.78 -11.00
N SER A 188 39.68 -6.77 -10.14
CA SER A 188 40.71 -5.73 -10.13
C SER A 188 41.48 -5.74 -8.81
N GLU A 189 42.79 -5.97 -8.87
CA GLU A 189 43.70 -5.92 -7.71
C GLU A 189 43.75 -4.54 -7.08
N GLU A 190 43.59 -3.48 -7.87
CA GLU A 190 43.55 -2.10 -7.38
C GLU A 190 42.28 -1.83 -6.57
N PHE A 191 41.13 -2.33 -7.03
CA PHE A 191 39.87 -2.26 -6.26
C PHE A 191 40.00 -3.03 -4.95
N ILE A 192 40.51 -4.27 -4.98
CA ILE A 192 40.73 -5.09 -3.77
C ILE A 192 41.61 -4.32 -2.77
N THR A 193 42.73 -3.78 -3.25
CA THR A 193 43.66 -3.00 -2.42
C THR A 193 42.98 -1.76 -1.80
N TYR A 194 42.20 -1.02 -2.59
CA TYR A 194 41.41 0.11 -2.12
C TYR A 194 40.39 -0.32 -1.06
N SER A 195 39.63 -1.38 -1.31
CA SER A 195 38.56 -1.85 -0.43
C SER A 195 39.06 -2.33 0.94
N ILE A 196 40.27 -2.91 1.00
CA ILE A 196 40.87 -3.43 2.24
C ILE A 196 41.49 -2.29 3.04
N ASN A 197 42.22 -1.39 2.38
CA ASN A 197 43.13 -0.47 3.05
C ASN A 197 42.58 0.96 3.20
N ASN A 198 41.48 1.30 2.53
CA ASN A 198 40.97 2.68 2.50
C ASN A 198 39.77 2.88 3.44
N MET A 199 39.88 3.87 4.34
CA MET A 199 38.79 4.27 5.23
C MET A 199 37.55 4.78 4.48
N ASP A 200 37.72 5.39 3.30
CA ASP A 200 36.61 5.84 2.46
C ASP A 200 35.70 4.66 2.07
N TYR A 201 36.27 3.53 1.64
CA TYR A 201 35.46 2.34 1.32
C TYR A 201 34.73 1.81 2.56
N LYS A 202 35.41 1.74 3.70
CA LYS A 202 34.80 1.34 4.97
C LYS A 202 33.62 2.24 5.36
N ASN A 203 33.75 3.55 5.19
CA ASN A 203 32.69 4.52 5.44
C ASN A 203 31.49 4.32 4.51
N ARG A 204 31.73 4.08 3.22
CA ARG A 204 30.66 3.77 2.25
C ARG A 204 29.92 2.48 2.61
N VAL A 205 30.65 1.45 3.01
CA VAL A 205 30.05 0.18 3.48
C VAL A 205 29.26 0.39 4.77
N ALA A 206 29.76 1.19 5.71
CA ALA A 206 29.03 1.52 6.93
C ALA A 206 27.73 2.29 6.64
N ASN A 207 27.76 3.25 5.71
CA ASN A 207 26.56 4.00 5.31
C ASN A 207 25.54 3.09 4.59
N TYR A 208 26.02 2.27 3.64
CA TYR A 208 25.19 1.28 2.96
C TYR A 208 24.49 0.35 3.95
N TYR A 209 25.24 -0.19 4.93
CA TYR A 209 24.72 -1.05 5.98
C TYR A 209 23.65 -0.35 6.83
N TYR A 210 23.91 0.89 7.22
CA TYR A 210 22.96 1.67 8.00
C TYR A 210 21.64 1.91 7.25
N LEU A 211 21.72 2.34 5.99
CA LEU A 211 20.52 2.64 5.19
C LEU A 211 19.73 1.37 4.84
N ASN A 212 20.42 0.34 4.31
CA ASN A 212 19.75 -0.83 3.74
C ASN A 212 19.46 -1.93 4.77
N CYS A 213 20.38 -2.19 5.70
CA CYS A 213 20.24 -3.32 6.63
C CYS A 213 19.70 -2.92 8.00
N ILE A 214 19.78 -1.64 8.38
CA ILE A 214 19.24 -1.13 9.65
C ILE A 214 17.94 -0.36 9.42
N LEU A 215 17.98 0.77 8.70
CA LEU A 215 16.82 1.65 8.55
C LEU A 215 15.70 0.98 7.75
N LEU A 216 16.00 0.50 6.54
CA LEU A 216 15.01 -0.14 5.69
C LEU A 216 14.42 -1.38 6.38
N THR A 217 15.26 -2.26 6.93
CA THR A 217 14.81 -3.44 7.70
C THR A 217 13.81 -3.08 8.80
N LYS A 218 14.12 -2.07 9.62
CA LYS A 218 13.24 -1.62 10.71
C LYS A 218 11.89 -1.12 10.20
N ASP A 219 11.87 -0.46 9.05
CA ASP A 219 10.64 0.04 8.44
C ASP A 219 9.80 -1.10 7.87
N LEU A 220 10.44 -2.04 7.16
CA LEU A 220 9.76 -3.21 6.61
C LEU A 220 9.18 -4.13 7.69
N GLU A 221 9.87 -4.30 8.82
CA GLU A 221 9.34 -5.06 9.97
C GLU A 221 8.07 -4.41 10.55
N LYS A 222 8.05 -3.08 10.70
CA LYS A 222 6.86 -2.36 11.16
C LYS A 222 5.70 -2.47 10.19
N ILE A 223 5.99 -2.29 8.89
CA ILE A 223 5.01 -2.47 7.81
C ILE A 223 4.42 -3.88 7.90
N GLN A 224 5.24 -4.91 8.08
CA GLN A 224 4.78 -6.29 8.17
C GLN A 224 3.85 -6.52 9.37
N ILE A 225 4.15 -5.92 10.52
CA ILE A 225 3.30 -5.98 11.72
C ILE A 225 1.95 -5.31 11.47
N GLU A 226 1.95 -4.08 10.95
CA GLU A 226 0.72 -3.32 10.73
C GLU A 226 -0.13 -3.88 9.60
N ALA A 227 0.48 -4.28 8.49
CA ALA A 227 -0.19 -5.00 7.41
C ALA A 227 -0.88 -6.27 7.91
N THR A 228 -0.26 -6.99 8.86
CA THR A 228 -0.86 -8.18 9.47
C THR A 228 -2.12 -7.85 10.28
N LYS A 229 -2.11 -6.73 11.02
CA LYS A 229 -3.29 -6.25 11.77
C LYS A 229 -4.42 -5.83 10.83
N ILE A 230 -4.11 -5.10 9.76
CA ILE A 230 -5.10 -4.70 8.75
C ILE A 230 -5.71 -5.95 8.08
N LEU A 231 -4.88 -6.92 7.71
CA LEU A 231 -5.35 -8.18 7.13
C LEU A 231 -6.27 -8.97 8.08
N SER A 232 -6.00 -8.98 9.39
CA SER A 232 -6.91 -9.64 10.34
C SER A 232 -8.25 -8.92 10.43
N LEU A 233 -8.26 -7.58 10.48
CA LEU A 233 -9.49 -6.79 10.52
C LEU A 233 -10.35 -6.98 9.25
N LEU A 234 -9.71 -7.03 8.09
CA LEU A 234 -10.40 -7.29 6.81
C LEU A 234 -10.99 -8.71 6.77
N LYS A 235 -10.28 -9.71 7.29
CA LYS A 235 -10.77 -11.10 7.36
C LYS A 235 -11.93 -11.29 8.34
N GLU A 236 -11.96 -10.53 9.43
CA GLU A 236 -13.08 -10.55 10.38
C GLU A 236 -14.36 -9.93 9.78
N ARG A 237 -14.21 -8.89 8.95
CA ARG A 237 -15.33 -8.20 8.29
C ARG A 237 -16.01 -9.03 7.19
N ASN A 238 -15.26 -9.94 6.57
CA ASN A 238 -15.75 -10.83 5.51
C ASN A 238 -16.40 -12.13 6.05
N LYS A 239 -16.46 -12.32 7.37
CA LYS A 239 -17.21 -13.41 8.03
C LYS A 239 -18.62 -12.96 8.38
#